data_AF-A0A401UPU3-F1
#
_entry.id   AF-A0A401UPU3-F1
#
_cell.length_a   1.000
_cell.length_b   1.000
_cell.length_c   1.000
_cell.angle_alpha   90.00
_cell.angle_beta   90.00
_cell.angle_gamma   90.00
#
_symmetry.space_group_name_H-M   'P 1'
#
loop_
_entity.id
_entity.type
_entity.pdbx_description
1 polymer ?
#
loop_
_entity_poly.entity_id
_entity_poly.type
_entity_poly.pdbx_seq_one_letter_code
_entity_poly.pdbx_strand_id
1 'polypeptide(L)' 'MQSIWILGSSGSGKTTLANVIGNKLGVPVYYNDRIFWMESWQV' A
#
# COMPACT_ATOMS: atom_id res chain seq x y z
N MET A 1 -2.69 1.09 17.37
CA MET A 1 -2.82 1.92 16.15
C MET A 1 -3.75 1.19 15.19
N GLN A 2 -4.73 1.87 14.58
CA GLN A 2 -5.64 1.26 13.58
C GLN A 2 -5.12 1.56 12.18
N SER A 3 -5.13 0.56 11.30
CA SER A 3 -4.69 0.68 9.91
C SER A 3 -5.54 -0.17 8.97
N ILE A 4 -5.60 0.24 7.70
CA ILE A 4 -6.31 -0.47 6.63
C ILE A 4 -5.26 -1.11 5.72
N TRP A 5 -5.31 -2.43 5.60
CA TRP A 5 -4.44 -3.19 4.70
C TRP A 5 -5.21 -3.54 3.43
N ILE A 6 -4.64 -3.21 2.27
CA ILE A 6 -5.23 -3.51 0.97
C ILE A 6 -4.43 -4.64 0.33
N LEU A 7 -5.06 -5.81 0.23
CA LEU A 7 -4.48 -7.05 -0.30
C LEU A 7 -5.12 -7.44 -1.63
N GLY A 8 -4.37 -8.17 -2.47
CA GLY A 8 -4.83 -8.57 -3.81
C GLY A 8 -3.68 -8.91 -4.76
N SER A 9 -3.99 -9.62 -5.85
CA SER A 9 -3.03 -10.02 -6.88
C SER A 9 -2.39 -8.82 -7.60
N SER A 10 -1.27 -9.05 -8.31
CA SER A 10 -0.66 -8.01 -9.15
C SER A 10 -1.68 -7.49 -10.18
N GLY A 11 -1.69 -6.18 -10.42
CA GLY A 11 -2.63 -5.54 -11.35
C GLY A 11 -4.08 -5.38 -10.85
N SER A 12 -4.45 -5.87 -9.65
CA SER A 12 -5.83 -5.82 -9.15
C SER A 12 -6.34 -4.43 -8.73
N GLY A 13 -5.58 -3.36 -8.96
CA GLY A 13 -5.99 -1.98 -8.62
C GLY A 13 -5.78 -1.55 -7.16
N LYS A 14 -4.97 -2.27 -6.37
CA LYS A 14 -4.69 -1.92 -4.95
C LYS A 14 -4.24 -0.48 -4.75
N THR A 15 -3.29 -0.02 -5.57
CA THR A 15 -2.76 1.36 -5.53
C THR A 15 -3.85 2.38 -5.81
N THR A 16 -4.73 2.11 -6.77
CA THR A 16 -5.88 2.97 -7.07
C THR A 16 -6.83 3.04 -5.87
N LEU A 17 -7.19 1.90 -5.29
CA LEU A 17 -8.06 1.84 -4.13
C LEU A 17 -7.45 2.56 -2.91
N ALA A 18 -6.16 2.36 -2.66
CA ALA A 18 -5.43 3.01 -1.57
C ALA A 18 -5.48 4.53 -1.68
N ASN A 19 -5.24 5.07 -2.88
CA ASN A 19 -5.29 6.52 -3.12
C ASN A 19 -6.71 7.08 -2.98
N VAL A 20 -7.73 6.36 -3.47
CA VAL A 20 -9.13 6.80 -3.35
C VAL A 20 -9.56 6.84 -1.88
N ILE A 21 -9.28 5.77 -1.11
CA ILE A 21 -9.64 5.70 0.31
C ILE A 21 -8.82 6.72 1.12
N GLY A 22 -7.51 6.83 0.86
CA GLY A 22 -6.63 7.78 1.52
C GLY A 22 -7.12 9.22 1.37
N ASN A 23 -7.44 9.64 0.15
CA ASN A 23 -8.01 10.96 -0.12
C ASN A 23 -9.38 11.15 0.55
N LYS A 24 -10.26 10.14 0.51
CA LYS A 24 -11.61 10.24 1.08
C LYS A 24 -11.61 10.33 2.60
N LEU A 25 -10.67 9.65 3.27
CA LEU A 25 -10.56 9.63 4.73
C LEU A 25 -9.57 10.66 5.28
N GLY A 26 -8.80 11.33 4.41
CA GLY A 26 -7.74 12.25 4.82
C GLY A 26 -6.59 11.56 5.58
N VAL A 27 -6.32 10.29 5.26
CA VAL A 27 -5.28 9.48 5.94
C VAL A 27 -4.08 9.25 5.03
N PRO A 28 -2.87 9.14 5.59
CA PRO A 28 -1.68 8.84 4.80
C PRO A 28 -1.77 7.47 4.14
N VAL A 29 -1.25 7.39 2.90
CA VAL A 29 -1.12 6.13 2.15
C VAL A 29 0.33 5.68 2.21
N TYR A 30 0.52 4.43 2.63
CA TYR A 30 1.83 3.78 2.72
C TYR A 30 1.93 2.65 1.70
N TYR A 31 3.05 2.59 0.99
CA TYR A 31 3.37 1.51 0.06
C TYR A 31 4.42 0.61 0.70
N ASN A 32 4.07 -0.67 0.91
CA ASN A 32 4.89 -1.61 1.67
C ASN A 32 6.27 -1.82 1.02
N ASP A 33 6.28 -1.90 -0.29
CA ASP A 33 7.45 -1.91 -1.14
C ASP A 33 8.32 -0.66 -0.95
N ARG A 34 7.77 0.54 -0.77
CA ARG A 34 8.63 1.72 -0.50
C ARG A 34 9.22 1.75 0.91
N ILE A 35 8.61 1.06 1.87
CA ILE A 35 9.02 1.06 3.27
C ILE A 35 10.00 -0.08 3.56
N PHE A 36 9.76 -1.25 2.97
CA PHE A 36 10.53 -2.47 3.26
C PHE A 36 11.42 -2.90 2.11
N TRP A 37 11.50 -2.14 1.01
CA TRP A 37 12.45 -2.45 -0.04
C TRP A 37 13.88 -2.27 0.47
N MET A 38 14.62 -3.37 0.49
CA MET A 38 16.06 -3.40 0.68
C MET A 38 16.71 -3.75 -0.66
N GLU A 39 17.91 -3.21 -0.90
CA GLU A 39 18.73 -3.68 -2.01
C GLU A 39 19.00 -5.18 -1.85
N SER A 40 18.85 -5.94 -2.93
CA SER A 40 19.09 -7.39 -2.97
C SER A 40 18.21 -8.20 -2.01
N TRP A 41 16.88 -8.09 -2.12
CA TRP A 41 15.92 -9.01 -1.46
C TRP A 41 16.41 -10.46 -1.56
N GLN A 42 16.93 -10.99 -0.44
CA GLN A 42 17.34 -12.39 -0.38
C GLN A 42 16.09 -13.23 -0.26
N VAL A 43 15.90 -14.10 -1.25
CA VAL A 43 14.80 -15.06 -1.35
C VAL A 43 15.04 -16.21 -0.39
#